data_AF-A0A437LXS7-F1
#
_entry.id   AF-A0A437LXS7-F1
#
_cell.length_a   1.000
_cell.length_b   1.000
_cell.length_c   1.000
_cell.angle_alpha   90.00
_cell.angle_beta   90.00
_cell.angle_gamma   90.00
#
_symmetry.space_group_name_H-M   'P 1'
#
loop_
_entity.id
_entity.type
_entity.pdbx_description
1 polymer ?
#
loop_
_entity_poly.entity_id
_entity_poly.type
_entity_poly.pdbx_seq_one_letter_code
_entity_poly.pdbx_strand_id
1 'polypeptide(L)' 'MSLEINDGMERIIAAFEDGWASGAMLGLREVPSALEPSLHDFWLDGFEAAIVERSIDDISLTVH' A
#
# COMPACT_ATOMS: atom_id res chain seq x y z
N MET A 1 13.63 -25.23 5.95
CA MET A 1 13.93 -23.81 6.24
C MET A 1 13.29 -22.92 5.16
N SER A 2 12.01 -23.14 4.85
CA SER A 2 11.32 -22.48 3.71
C SER A 2 9.98 -21.88 4.10
N LEU A 3 9.39 -22.33 5.22
CA LEU A 3 8.11 -21.84 5.73
C LEU A 3 8.23 -20.42 6.31
N GLU A 4 9.32 -20.11 7.02
CA GLU A 4 9.55 -18.77 7.59
C GLU A 4 9.80 -17.69 6.52
N ILE A 5 10.41 -18.05 5.39
CA ILE A 5 10.61 -17.12 4.27
C ILE A 5 9.28 -16.80 3.60
N ASN A 6 8.39 -17.79 3.47
CA ASN A 6 7.06 -17.59 2.89
C ASN A 6 6.21 -16.68 3.76
N ASP A 7 6.19 -16.92 5.08
CA ASP A 7 5.42 -16.11 6.04
C ASP A 7 5.89 -14.65 6.03
N GLY A 8 7.20 -14.41 5.98
CA GLY A 8 7.75 -13.06 5.86
C GLY A 8 7.35 -12.34 4.57
N MET A 9 7.37 -13.03 3.43
CA MET A 9 6.92 -12.44 2.15
C MET A 9 5.42 -12.15 2.14
N GLU A 10 4.60 -13.06 2.68
CA GLU A 10 3.14 -12.86 2.75
C GLU A 10 2.78 -11.63 3.60
N ARG A 11 3.50 -11.38 4.71
CA ARG A 11 3.32 -10.17 5.51
C ARG A 11 3.71 -8.89 4.78
N ILE A 12 4.78 -8.92 3.99
CA ILE A 12 5.21 -7.78 3.17
C ILE A 12 4.15 -7.45 2.12
N ILE A 13 3.65 -8.47 1.41
CA ILE A 13 2.61 -8.30 0.38
C ILE A 13 1.33 -7.75 1.04
N ALA A 14 0.90 -8.33 2.15
CA ALA A 14 -0.30 -7.88 2.86
C ALA A 14 -0.17 -6.42 3.33
N ALA A 15 1.00 -6.01 3.84
CA ALA A 15 1.23 -4.62 4.23
C ALA A 15 1.14 -3.66 3.04
N PHE A 16 1.72 -4.03 1.90
CA PHE A 16 1.64 -3.25 0.67
C PHE A 16 0.19 -3.12 0.16
N GLU A 17 -0.55 -4.23 0.09
CA GLU A 17 -1.94 -4.25 -0.37
C GLU A 17 -2.85 -3.41 0.54
N ASP A 18 -2.66 -3.47 1.86
CA ASP A 18 -3.40 -2.65 2.82
C ASP A 18 -3.13 -1.16 2.65
N GLY A 19 -1.87 -0.79 2.41
CA GLY A 19 -1.47 0.58 2.09
C GLY A 19 -2.11 1.08 0.81
N TRP A 20 -2.05 0.27 -0.25
CA TRP A 20 -2.67 0.58 -1.53
C TRP A 20 -4.18 0.78 -1.39
N ALA A 21 -4.88 -0.13 -0.69
CA ALA A 21 -6.31 0.00 -0.44
C ALA A 21 -6.64 1.29 0.33
N SER A 22 -5.82 1.65 1.33
CA SER A 22 -5.98 2.88 2.10
C SER A 22 -5.85 4.13 1.23
N GLY A 23 -4.88 4.17 0.33
CA GLY A 23 -4.70 5.27 -0.62
C GLY A 23 -5.82 5.34 -1.66
N ALA A 24 -6.24 4.18 -2.19
CA ALA A 24 -7.27 4.09 -3.21
C ALA A 24 -8.66 4.46 -2.68
N MET A 25 -9.03 4.01 -1.49
CA MET A 25 -10.37 4.19 -0.93
C MET A 25 -10.52 5.46 -0.10
N LEU A 26 -9.58 5.72 0.82
CA LEU A 26 -9.74 6.74 1.86
C LEU A 26 -8.88 7.98 1.58
N GLY A 27 -7.73 7.81 0.91
CA GLY A 27 -6.73 8.87 0.76
C GLY A 27 -6.14 9.35 2.09
N LEU A 28 -6.30 8.56 3.16
CA LEU A 28 -5.81 8.86 4.50
C LEU A 28 -4.47 8.14 4.73
N ARG A 29 -3.42 8.92 4.94
CA ARG A 29 -2.07 8.39 5.26
C ARG A 29 -1.97 8.08 6.76
N GLU A 30 -2.75 7.11 7.23
CA GLU A 30 -2.73 6.65 8.62
C GLU A 30 -2.26 5.20 8.67
N VAL A 31 -0.95 5.01 8.92
CA VAL A 31 -0.37 3.67 9.07
C VAL A 31 -1.01 2.98 10.28
N PRO A 32 -1.51 1.74 10.15
CA PRO A 32 -2.11 1.03 11.27
C PRO A 32 -1.12 0.89 12.44
N SER A 33 -1.53 1.30 13.65
CA SER A 33 -0.67 1.23 14.83
C SER A 33 -0.29 -0.21 15.23
N ALA A 34 -1.05 -1.20 14.76
CA ALA A 34 -0.79 -2.61 14.98
C ALA A 34 0.19 -3.22 13.95
N LEU A 35 0.55 -2.48 12.89
CA LEU A 35 1.49 -2.93 11.88
C LEU A 35 2.91 -2.92 12.45
N GLU A 36 3.65 -4.02 12.21
CA GLU A 36 5.04 -4.14 12.63
C GLU A 36 5.89 -3.01 12.02
N PRO A 37 6.81 -2.36 12.77
CA PRO A 37 7.59 -1.24 12.26
C PRO A 37 8.39 -1.56 10.99
N SER A 38 8.84 -2.80 10.82
CA SER A 38 9.55 -3.27 9.62
C SER A 38 8.68 -3.34 8.37
N LEU A 39 7.35 -3.27 8.52
CA LEU A 39 6.38 -3.31 7.44
C LEU A 39 5.83 -1.92 7.07
N HIS A 40 6.18 -0.87 7.84
CA HIS A 40 5.68 0.48 7.62
C HIS A 40 6.08 1.02 6.25
N ASP A 41 7.34 0.82 5.82
CA ASP A 41 7.81 1.28 4.51
C ASP A 41 7.04 0.59 3.38
N PHE A 42 6.79 -0.71 3.48
CA PHE A 42 6.01 -1.44 2.46
C PHE A 42 4.56 -0.97 2.37
N TRP A 43 3.94 -0.67 3.52
CA TRP A 43 2.60 -0.07 3.54
C TRP A 43 2.59 1.33 2.90
N LEU A 44 3.59 2.16 3.22
CA LEU A 44 3.71 3.49 2.65
C LEU A 44 3.92 3.45 1.13
N ASP A 45 4.74 2.53 0.63
CA ASP A 45 4.94 2.31 -0.80
C ASP A 45 3.62 1.97 -1.52
N GLY A 46 2.80 1.09 -0.91
CA GLY A 46 1.48 0.74 -1.42
C GLY A 46 0.54 1.95 -1.46
N PHE A 47 0.49 2.72 -0.36
CA PHE A 47 -0.32 3.93 -0.26
C PHE A 47 0.06 4.95 -1.34
N GLU A 48 1.36 5.24 -1.50
CA GLU A 48 1.85 6.21 -2.47
C GLU A 48 1.56 5.76 -3.91
N ALA A 49 1.68 4.46 -4.20
CA ALA A 49 1.31 3.89 -5.50
C ALA A 49 -0.18 4.13 -5.83
N ALA A 50 -1.08 3.92 -4.87
CA ALA A 50 -2.51 4.15 -5.06
C ALA A 50 -2.85 5.63 -5.28
N ILE A 51 -2.19 6.55 -4.56
CA ILE A 51 -2.38 8.00 -4.75
C ILE A 51 -1.92 8.44 -6.14
N VAL A 52 -0.79 7.92 -6.61
CA VAL A 52 -0.28 8.22 -7.96
C VAL A 52 -1.23 7.69 -9.02
N GLU A 53 -1.71 6.46 -8.90
CA GLU A 53 -2.64 5.86 -9.87
C GLU A 53 -3.94 6.66 -9.97
N ARG A 54 -4.53 7.03 -8.83
CA ARG A 54 -5.72 7.89 -8.79
C ARG A 54 -5.47 9.27 -9.41
N SER A 55 -4.29 9.84 -9.20
CA SER A 55 -3.92 11.13 -9.80
C SER A 55 -3.80 11.01 -11.32
N ILE A 56 -3.32 9.88 -11.84
CA ILE A 56 -3.25 9.61 -13.28
C ILE A 56 -4.66 9.45 -13.88
N ASP A 57 -5.58 8.78 -13.19
CA ASP A 57 -6.96 8.60 -13.66
C ASP A 57 -7.72 9.94 -13.74
N ASP A 58 -7.56 10.81 -12.73
CA ASP A 58 -8.14 12.16 -12.71
C ASP A 58 -7.59 13.06 -13.85
N ILE A 59 -6.28 12.96 -14.11
CA ILE A 59 -5.66 13.65 -15.25
C ILE A 59 -6.22 13.10 -16.57
N SER A 60 -6.38 11.78 -16.71
CA SER A 60 -6.90 11.12 -17.92
C SER A 60 -8.32 11.58 -18.27
N LEU A 61 -9.18 11.79 -17.26
CA LEU A 61 -10.54 12.30 -17.42
C LEU A 61 -10.61 13.78 -17.83
N THR A 62 -9.55 14.56 -17.63
CA THR A 62 -9.51 15.99 -17.96
C THR A 62 -9.05 16.27 -19.40
N VAL A 63 -8.48 15.27 -20.10
CA VAL A 63 -7.93 15.44 -21.46
C VAL A 63 -8.87 14.94 -22.58
N HIS A 64 -10.18 14.85 -22.35
CA HIS A 64 -11.19 14.52 -23.37
C HIS A 64 -12.27 15.60 -23.50
#